data_AF-A0A953DPS2-F1
#
_entry.id   AF-A0A953DPS2-F1
#
_cell.length_a   1.000
_cell.length_b   1.000
_cell.length_c   1.000
_cell.angle_alpha   90.00
_cell.angle_beta   90.00
_cell.angle_gamma   90.00
#
_symmetry.space_group_name_H-M   'P 1'
#
loop_
_entity.id
_entity.type
_entity.pdbx_description
1 polymer ?
#
loop_
_entity_poly.entity_id
_entity_poly.type
_entity_poly.pdbx_seq_one_letter_code
_entity_poly.pdbx_strand_id
1 'polypeptide(L)'
;MAERVEGGEEDASQLKLNRAAVHHERAKLLLTLALRQGESKHLGEAYRELAQARSGLGSDVGLWRMYLDVTEAKLFLAWGEVEQSAWLGARAWDVAQKIGSVKVEPELRALHASLNAKAPGHASVQWLGLTLGLV
;
A
#
# COMPACT_ATOMS: atom_id res chain seq x y z
N MET A 1 35.41 -12.59 29.52
CA MET A 1 34.05 -12.05 29.46
C MET A 1 33.92 -11.36 28.12
N ALA A 2 33.16 -11.95 27.19
CA ALA A 2 32.87 -11.32 25.91
C ALA A 2 31.58 -10.53 26.07
N GLU A 3 31.65 -9.21 25.93
CA GLU A 3 30.46 -8.37 25.70
C GLU A 3 29.78 -8.89 24.44
N ARG A 4 28.58 -9.45 24.60
CA ARG A 4 27.69 -9.71 23.48
C ARG A 4 27.26 -8.34 22.93
N VAL A 5 27.70 -8.05 21.72
CA VAL A 5 27.25 -6.87 20.96
C VAL A 5 25.81 -7.12 20.52
N GLU A 6 24.86 -6.80 21.40
CA GLU A 6 23.42 -6.90 21.10
C GLU A 6 22.93 -5.80 20.14
N GLY A 7 23.76 -4.77 19.83
CA GLY A 7 23.36 -3.64 18.98
C GLY A 7 23.41 -3.88 17.46
N GLY A 8 24.13 -4.88 16.96
CA GLY A 8 24.39 -5.01 15.51
C GLY A 8 23.17 -5.46 14.68
N GLU A 9 22.32 -6.32 15.24
CA GLU A 9 21.12 -6.83 14.54
C GLU A 9 19.93 -5.85 14.60
N GLU A 10 19.81 -5.12 15.71
CA GLU A 10 18.79 -4.07 15.87
C GLU A 10 19.04 -2.89 14.93
N ASP A 11 20.29 -2.42 14.83
CA ASP A 11 20.69 -1.35 13.89
C ASP A 11 20.43 -1.73 12.43
N ALA A 12 20.78 -2.97 12.04
CA ALA A 12 20.54 -3.47 10.70
C ALA A 12 19.03 -3.56 10.37
N SER A 13 18.20 -3.90 11.35
CA SER A 13 16.75 -3.99 11.19
C SER A 13 16.09 -2.62 11.08
N GLN A 14 16.53 -1.65 11.90
CA GLN A 14 16.06 -0.27 11.82
C GLN A 14 16.44 0.39 10.49
N LEU A 15 17.66 0.17 9.99
CA LEU A 15 18.09 0.67 8.69
C LEU A 15 17.25 0.12 7.54
N LYS A 16 16.86 -1.17 7.59
CA LYS A 16 15.96 -1.78 6.59
C LYS A 16 14.57 -1.16 6.61
N LEU A 17 14.00 -0.96 7.80
CA LEU A 17 12.70 -0.29 7.96
C LEU A 17 12.73 1.15 7.45
N ASN A 18 13.76 1.92 7.79
CA ASN A 18 13.93 3.29 7.32
C ASN A 18 14.06 3.34 5.80
N ARG A 19 14.81 2.41 5.20
CA ARG A 19 14.93 2.32 3.75
C ARG A 19 13.58 1.98 3.09
N ALA A 20 12.83 1.02 3.65
CA ALA A 20 11.50 0.68 3.14
C ALA A 20 10.54 1.89 3.21
N ALA A 21 10.58 2.64 4.32
CA ALA A 21 9.81 3.86 4.49
C ALA A 21 10.15 4.91 3.42
N VAL A 22 11.44 5.16 3.17
CA VAL A 22 11.88 6.12 2.14
C VAL A 22 11.37 5.73 0.75
N HIS A 23 11.49 4.45 0.38
CA HIS A 23 10.97 3.95 -0.90
C HIS A 23 9.44 4.07 -0.99
N HIS A 24 8.72 3.81 0.11
CA HIS A 24 7.27 3.96 0.16
C HIS A 24 6.83 5.42 0.00
N GLU A 25 7.46 6.36 0.70
CA GLU A 25 7.20 7.79 0.55
C GLU A 25 7.47 8.26 -0.88
N ARG A 26 8.59 7.80 -1.47
CA ARG A 26 8.92 8.14 -2.86
C ARG A 26 7.87 7.61 -3.84
N ALA A 27 7.37 6.39 -3.65
CA ALA A 27 6.30 5.86 -4.47
C ALA A 27 5.01 6.69 -4.39
N LYS A 28 4.63 7.15 -3.19
CA LYS A 28 3.45 8.03 -3.01
C LYS A 28 3.62 9.37 -3.73
N LEU A 29 4.82 9.96 -3.66
CA LEU A 29 5.12 11.20 -4.36
C LEU A 29 5.04 11.03 -5.88
N LEU A 30 5.65 9.97 -6.43
CA LEU A 30 5.61 9.65 -7.85
C LEU A 30 4.18 9.39 -8.33
N LEU A 31 3.37 8.64 -7.58
CA LEU A 31 1.95 8.43 -7.88
C LEU A 31 1.18 9.76 -7.90
N THR A 32 1.43 10.63 -6.92
CA THR A 32 0.79 11.96 -6.87
C THR A 32 1.17 12.82 -8.08
N LEU A 33 2.45 12.79 -8.49
CA LEU A 33 2.92 13.49 -9.68
C LEU A 33 2.26 12.93 -10.95
N ALA A 34 2.21 11.61 -11.09
CA ALA A 34 1.55 10.93 -12.21
C ALA A 34 0.08 11.37 -12.36
N LEU A 35 -0.67 11.39 -11.25
CA LEU A 35 -2.08 11.77 -11.24
C LEU A 35 -2.32 13.26 -11.53
N ARG A 36 -1.38 14.15 -11.16
CA ARG A 36 -1.51 15.59 -11.38
C ARG A 36 -1.05 16.03 -12.77
N GLN A 37 0.01 15.43 -13.29
CA GLN A 37 0.66 15.84 -14.53
C GLN A 37 0.27 14.96 -15.73
N GLY A 38 -0.41 13.84 -15.50
CA GLY A 38 -0.81 12.90 -16.55
C GLY A 38 0.36 12.07 -17.11
N GLU A 39 1.52 12.11 -16.46
CA GLU A 39 2.72 11.42 -16.93
C GLU A 39 2.75 9.96 -16.46
N SER A 40 2.36 9.05 -17.35
CA SER A 40 2.32 7.60 -17.10
C SER A 40 3.69 7.01 -16.75
N LYS A 41 4.80 7.65 -17.16
CA LYS A 41 6.17 7.25 -16.80
C LYS A 41 6.37 7.18 -15.28
N HIS A 42 5.77 8.11 -14.53
CA HIS A 42 5.87 8.14 -13.07
C HIS A 42 5.17 6.95 -12.40
N LEU A 43 4.18 6.33 -13.04
CA LEU A 43 3.53 5.13 -12.49
C LEU A 43 4.48 3.92 -12.48
N GLY A 44 5.27 3.74 -13.54
CA GLY A 44 6.31 2.70 -13.60
C GLY A 44 7.41 2.90 -12.56
N GLU A 45 7.79 4.16 -12.31
CA GLU A 45 8.72 4.51 -11.24
C GLU A 45 8.13 4.26 -9.85
N ALA A 46 6.88 4.68 -9.62
CA ALA A 46 6.19 4.44 -8.35
C ALA A 46 6.10 2.94 -8.02
N TYR A 47 5.85 2.11 -9.02
CA TYR A 47 5.80 0.65 -8.85
C TYR A 47 7.17 0.07 -8.48
N ARG A 48 8.25 0.53 -9.13
CA ARG A 48 9.62 0.11 -8.78
C ARG A 48 10.00 0.51 -7.36
N GLU A 49 9.60 1.70 -6.92
CA GLU A 49 9.83 2.15 -5.55
C GLU A 49 9.00 1.32 -4.54
N LEU A 50 7.73 0.98 -4.85
CA LEU A 50 6.95 0.06 -4.02
C LEU A 50 7.59 -1.33 -3.92
N ALA A 51 8.12 -1.87 -5.02
CA ALA A 51 8.82 -3.15 -5.00
C ALA A 51 10.06 -3.12 -4.09
N GLN A 52 10.81 -2.00 -4.10
CA GLN A 52 11.94 -1.79 -3.19
C GLN A 52 11.49 -1.62 -1.73
N ALA A 53 10.36 -0.94 -1.49
CA ALA A 53 9.79 -0.86 -0.15
C ALA A 53 9.39 -2.23 0.39
N ARG A 54 8.75 -3.07 -0.44
CA ARG A 54 8.34 -4.44 -0.08
C ARG A 54 9.54 -5.34 0.22
N SER A 55 10.60 -5.29 -0.59
CA SER A 55 11.78 -6.13 -0.38
C SER A 55 12.58 -5.77 0.87
N GLY A 56 12.45 -4.52 1.35
CA GLY A 56 13.05 -4.06 2.59
C GLY A 56 12.32 -4.50 3.86
N LEU A 57 11.06 -4.95 3.76
CA LEU A 57 10.30 -5.41 4.92
C LEU A 57 10.59 -6.88 5.23
N GLY A 58 10.93 -7.16 6.49
CA GLY A 58 10.94 -8.53 7.03
C GLY A 58 9.53 -9.12 7.13
N SER A 59 9.45 -10.41 7.48
CA SER A 59 8.18 -11.16 7.62
C SER A 59 7.22 -10.59 8.68
N ASP A 60 7.72 -9.85 9.67
CA ASP A 60 6.95 -9.51 10.88
C ASP A 60 6.30 -8.12 10.87
N VAL A 61 6.37 -7.38 9.77
CA VAL A 61 5.89 -5.98 9.75
C VAL A 61 4.51 -5.82 9.10
N GLY A 62 3.52 -6.52 9.67
CA GLY A 62 2.12 -6.49 9.20
C GLY A 62 1.55 -5.08 9.04
N LEU A 63 1.93 -4.14 9.93
CA LEU A 63 1.54 -2.73 9.84
C LEU A 63 1.98 -2.07 8.52
N TRP A 64 3.20 -2.35 8.05
CA TRP A 64 3.72 -1.76 6.82
C TRP A 64 3.09 -2.38 5.57
N ARG A 65 2.77 -3.68 5.63
CA ARG A 65 2.13 -4.38 4.51
C ARG A 65 0.79 -3.75 4.15
N MET A 66 0.00 -3.38 5.16
CA MET A 66 -1.27 -2.65 5.00
C MET A 66 -1.06 -1.34 4.21
N TYR A 67 -0.08 -0.51 4.58
CA TYR A 67 0.16 0.77 3.90
C TYR A 67 0.68 0.62 2.46
N LEU A 68 1.52 -0.38 2.23
CA LEU A 68 2.00 -0.71 0.88
C LEU A 68 0.86 -1.20 -0.01
N ASP A 69 -0.01 -2.08 0.51
CA ASP A 69 -1.19 -2.59 -0.20
C ASP A 69 -2.12 -1.44 -0.61
N VAL A 70 -2.37 -0.45 0.27
CA VAL A 70 -3.17 0.75 -0.07
C VAL A 70 -2.53 1.57 -1.21
N THR A 71 -1.23 1.78 -1.15
CA THR A 71 -0.53 2.60 -2.15
C THR A 71 -0.49 1.90 -3.51
N GLU A 72 -0.25 0.59 -3.50
CA GLU A 72 -0.28 -0.25 -4.69
C GLU A 72 -1.69 -0.36 -5.28
N ALA A 73 -2.72 -0.44 -4.45
CA ALA A 73 -4.11 -0.41 -4.92
C ALA A 73 -4.43 0.88 -5.69
N LYS A 74 -4.01 2.04 -5.18
CA LYS A 74 -4.18 3.33 -5.89
C LYS A 74 -3.37 3.38 -7.19
N LEU A 75 -2.18 2.79 -7.20
CA LEU A 75 -1.35 2.70 -8.39
C LEU A 75 -2.04 1.86 -9.47
N PHE A 76 -2.57 0.69 -9.13
CA PHE A 76 -3.33 -0.15 -10.06
C PHE A 76 -4.59 0.53 -10.58
N LEU A 77 -5.32 1.27 -9.73
CA LEU A 77 -6.44 2.08 -10.18
C LEU A 77 -6.00 3.12 -11.24
N ALA A 78 -4.85 3.78 -11.02
CA ALA A 78 -4.29 4.75 -11.95
C ALA A 78 -3.90 4.09 -13.29
N TRP A 79 -3.43 2.84 -13.28
CA TRP A 79 -3.22 2.05 -14.49
C TRP A 79 -4.50 1.53 -15.16
N GLY A 80 -5.64 1.57 -14.47
CA GLY A 80 -6.90 1.02 -14.98
C GLY A 80 -7.16 -0.44 -14.60
N GLU A 81 -6.29 -1.02 -13.77
CA GLU A 81 -6.40 -2.38 -13.23
C GLU A 81 -7.38 -2.40 -12.04
N VAL A 82 -8.68 -2.38 -12.35
CA VAL A 82 -9.78 -2.27 -11.36
C VAL A 82 -9.80 -3.44 -10.39
N GLU A 83 -9.68 -4.67 -10.90
CA GLU A 83 -9.79 -5.88 -10.09
C GLU A 83 -8.65 -5.98 -9.06
N GLN A 84 -7.41 -5.80 -9.52
CA GLN A 84 -6.21 -5.85 -8.70
C GLN A 84 -6.22 -4.73 -7.66
N SER A 85 -6.67 -3.54 -8.05
CA SER A 85 -6.86 -2.41 -7.15
C SER A 85 -7.84 -2.74 -6.02
N ALA A 86 -9.02 -3.26 -6.36
CA ALA A 86 -10.05 -3.61 -5.38
C ALA A 86 -9.56 -4.71 -4.43
N TRP A 87 -8.88 -5.73 -4.96
CA TRP A 87 -8.37 -6.85 -4.19
C TRP A 87 -7.28 -6.43 -3.18
N LEU A 88 -6.35 -5.58 -3.59
CA LEU A 88 -5.35 -5.01 -2.68
C LEU A 88 -5.98 -4.12 -1.60
N GLY A 89 -7.01 -3.34 -1.96
CA GLY A 89 -7.77 -2.56 -0.99
C GLY A 89 -8.40 -3.42 0.10
N ALA A 90 -9.02 -4.53 -0.27
CA ALA A 90 -9.63 -5.44 0.69
C ALA A 90 -8.59 -6.21 1.51
N ARG A 91 -7.46 -6.60 0.92
CA ARG A 91 -6.33 -7.18 1.66
C ARG A 91 -5.80 -6.21 2.71
N ALA A 92 -5.62 -4.94 2.36
CA ALA A 92 -5.20 -3.93 3.31
C ALA A 92 -6.21 -3.81 4.47
N TRP A 93 -7.51 -3.86 4.18
CA TRP A 93 -8.54 -3.85 5.21
C TRP A 93 -8.49 -5.06 6.13
N ASP A 94 -8.33 -6.27 5.59
CA ASP A 94 -8.20 -7.50 6.38
C ASP A 94 -7.02 -7.42 7.36
N VAL A 95 -5.87 -6.93 6.90
CA VAL A 95 -4.71 -6.69 7.78
C VAL A 95 -5.03 -5.63 8.83
N ALA A 96 -5.67 -4.52 8.45
CA ALA A 96 -6.05 -3.44 9.36
C ALA A 96 -6.97 -3.95 10.48
N GLN A 97 -7.96 -4.77 10.15
CA GLN A 97 -8.87 -5.40 11.10
C GLN A 97 -8.14 -6.35 12.05
N LYS A 98 -7.26 -7.21 11.54
CA LYS A 98 -6.48 -8.16 12.34
C LYS A 98 -5.60 -7.49 13.40
N ILE A 99 -5.11 -6.27 13.12
CA ILE A 99 -4.26 -5.50 14.04
C ILE A 99 -5.03 -4.40 14.79
N GLY A 100 -6.35 -4.31 14.64
CA GLY A 100 -7.18 -3.29 15.29
C GLY A 100 -6.86 -1.85 14.86
N SER A 101 -6.38 -1.64 13.63
CA SER A 101 -6.00 -0.33 13.10
C SER A 101 -7.10 0.26 12.22
N VAL A 102 -7.44 1.52 12.45
CA VAL A 102 -8.38 2.31 11.61
C VAL A 102 -7.66 3.22 10.62
N LYS A 103 -6.32 3.19 10.58
CA LYS A 103 -5.51 4.24 9.93
C LYS A 103 -5.71 4.33 8.41
N VAL A 104 -6.05 3.23 7.75
CA VAL A 104 -6.24 3.18 6.28
C VAL A 104 -7.68 3.31 5.84
N GLU A 105 -8.63 3.33 6.78
CA GLU A 105 -10.06 3.35 6.46
C GLU A 105 -10.45 4.54 5.55
N PRO A 106 -10.02 5.79 5.81
CA PRO A 106 -10.39 6.91 4.95
C PRO A 106 -9.86 6.74 3.52
N GLU A 107 -8.65 6.20 3.37
CA GLU A 107 -8.02 5.97 2.08
C GLU A 107 -8.72 4.85 1.30
N LEU A 108 -9.16 3.78 1.98
CA LEU A 108 -9.87 2.67 1.36
C LEU A 108 -11.30 3.04 0.96
N ARG A 109 -11.99 3.86 1.75
CA ARG A 109 -13.30 4.42 1.38
C ARG A 109 -13.18 5.32 0.14
N ALA A 110 -12.15 6.17 0.08
CA ALA A 110 -11.87 6.99 -1.09
C ALA A 110 -11.52 6.14 -2.33
N LEU A 111 -10.71 5.09 -2.15
CA LEU A 111 -10.38 4.14 -3.20
C LEU A 111 -11.64 3.47 -3.75
N HIS A 112 -12.52 2.96 -2.88
CA HIS A 112 -13.80 2.37 -3.27
C HIS A 112 -14.66 3.36 -4.07
N ALA A 113 -14.78 4.61 -3.60
CA ALA A 113 -15.55 5.62 -4.32
C ALA A 113 -14.99 5.86 -5.74
N SER A 114 -13.67 5.95 -5.89
CA SER A 114 -13.04 6.10 -7.21
C SER A 114 -13.20 4.87 -8.09
N LEU A 115 -13.09 3.66 -7.54
CA LEU A 115 -13.33 2.41 -8.26
C LEU A 115 -14.78 2.30 -8.73
N ASN A 116 -15.74 2.62 -7.87
CA ASN A 116 -17.17 2.56 -8.18
C ASN A 116 -17.57 3.61 -9.23
N ALA A 117 -16.93 4.79 -9.23
CA ALA A 117 -17.12 5.78 -10.28
C ALA A 117 -16.55 5.30 -11.63
N LYS A 118 -15.45 4.55 -11.64
CA LYS A 118 -14.77 4.08 -12.86
C LYS A 118 -15.40 2.80 -13.43
N ALA A 119 -15.85 1.89 -12.58
CA ALA A 119 -16.39 0.60 -12.95
C ALA A 119 -17.60 0.24 -12.06
N PRO A 120 -18.72 0.95 -12.20
CA PRO A 120 -19.91 0.72 -11.39
C PRO A 120 -20.43 -0.71 -11.60
N GLY A 121 -20.74 -1.39 -10.51
CA GLY A 121 -21.27 -2.76 -10.54
C GLY A 121 -20.23 -3.86 -10.83
N HIS A 122 -18.94 -3.53 -10.96
CA HIS A 122 -17.89 -4.54 -11.08
C HIS A 122 -17.81 -5.39 -9.81
N ALA A 123 -17.78 -6.72 -9.95
CA ALA A 123 -17.89 -7.66 -8.83
C ALA A 123 -16.84 -7.39 -7.73
N SER A 124 -15.57 -7.19 -8.10
CA SER A 124 -14.50 -6.90 -7.14
C SER A 124 -14.69 -5.58 -6.38
N VAL A 125 -15.32 -4.58 -7.02
CA VAL A 125 -15.61 -3.28 -6.40
C VAL A 125 -16.77 -3.42 -5.41
N GLN A 126 -17.82 -4.15 -5.77
CA GLN A 126 -18.92 -4.48 -4.85
C GLN A 126 -18.42 -5.27 -3.64
N TRP A 127 -17.55 -6.25 -3.86
CA TRP A 127 -16.95 -7.03 -2.78
C TRP A 127 -16.09 -6.17 -1.85
N LEU A 128 -15.30 -5.23 -2.38
CA LEU A 128 -14.59 -4.24 -1.57
C LEU A 128 -15.57 -3.38 -0.75
N GLY A 129 -16.66 -2.92 -1.37
CA GLY A 129 -17.71 -2.15 -0.69
C GLY A 129 -18.35 -2.89 0.48
N LEU A 130 -18.70 -4.16 0.29
CA LEU A 130 -19.21 -5.05 1.35
C LEU A 130 -18.17 -5.25 2.47
N THR A 131 -16.91 -5.47 2.10
CA THR A 131 -15.80 -5.65 3.03
C THR A 131 -15.58 -4.42 3.92
N LEU A 132 -15.82 -3.23 3.39
CA LEU A 132 -15.73 -1.95 4.09
C LEU A 132 -17.03 -1.54 4.81
N GLY A 133 -18.12 -2.30 4.68
CA GLY A 133 -19.43 -1.97 5.25
C GLY A 133 -20.11 -0.74 4.62
N LEU A 134 -19.89 -0.52 3.31
CA LEU A 134 -20.42 0.64 2.57
C LEU A 134 -21.65 0.31 1.70
N VAL A 135 -21.95 -0.97 1.51
CA VAL A 135 -22.99 -1.49 0.60
C VAL A 135 -23.92 -2.41 1.39
#